data_AF-A0A356QPN8-F1
#
_entry.id   AF-A0A356QPN8-F1
#
_cell.length_a   1.000
_cell.length_b   1.000
_cell.length_c   1.000
_cell.angle_alpha   90.00
_cell.angle_beta   90.00
_cell.angle_gamma   90.00
#
_symmetry.space_group_name_H-M   'P 1'
#
loop_
_entity.id
_entity.type
_entity.pdbx_description
1 polymer ?
#
loop_
_entity_poly.entity_id
_entity_poly.type
_entity_poly.pdbx_seq_one_letter_code
_entity_poly.pdbx_strand_id
1 'polypeptide(L)'
;EGALNHTSTTGIAPAEELLPELLEKAGYATGMFGKWHLGLPPFFAPSKNGFQEWLGIPYSNDNTKYHPVLADSMPPLPLYDGDSVIETDPDQRLFTKRLTNRAVQFIENHKDEPFFLYV
;
A
#
# COMPACT_ATOMS: atom_id res chain seq x y z
N GLU A 1 -20.88 -6.16 -3.34
CA GLU A 1 -20.13 -5.25 -2.48
C GLU A 1 -19.40 -4.21 -3.32
N GLY A 2 -19.16 -3.01 -2.78
CA GLY A 2 -18.38 -1.97 -3.46
C GLY A 2 -16.88 -2.14 -3.20
N ALA A 3 -16.07 -1.22 -3.73
CA ALA A 3 -14.63 -1.20 -3.44
C ALA A 3 -14.36 -0.98 -1.94
N LEU A 4 -13.33 -1.64 -1.39
CA LEU A 4 -12.98 -1.50 0.03
C LEU A 4 -12.62 -0.06 0.40
N ASN A 5 -12.98 0.37 1.61
CA ASN A 5 -12.74 1.71 2.13
C ASN A 5 -12.42 1.67 3.64
N HIS A 6 -12.40 2.83 4.29
CA HIS A 6 -12.05 2.97 5.71
C HIS A 6 -12.98 2.24 6.70
N THR A 7 -14.18 1.83 6.28
CA THR A 7 -15.12 1.06 7.11
C THR A 7 -15.08 -0.45 6.84
N SER A 8 -14.31 -0.89 5.85
CA SER A 8 -14.26 -2.29 5.48
C SER A 8 -13.63 -3.13 6.59
N THR A 9 -14.35 -4.17 7.00
CA THR A 9 -13.89 -5.18 7.98
C THR A 9 -13.33 -6.43 7.32
N THR A 10 -13.46 -6.54 5.99
CA THR A 10 -12.94 -7.62 5.16
C THR A 10 -11.76 -7.16 4.32
N GLY A 11 -10.99 -8.11 3.81
CA GLY A 11 -9.82 -7.90 2.96
C GLY A 11 -9.51 -9.18 2.19
N ILE A 12 -8.29 -9.30 1.69
CA ILE A 12 -7.78 -10.52 1.07
C ILE A 12 -7.97 -11.71 2.03
N ALA A 13 -8.44 -12.83 1.48
CA ALA A 13 -8.69 -14.01 2.30
C ALA A 13 -7.36 -14.61 2.78
N PRO A 14 -7.23 -15.03 4.06
CA PRO A 14 -5.97 -15.56 4.59
C PRO A 14 -5.45 -16.84 3.92
N ALA A 15 -6.29 -17.51 3.11
CA ALA A 15 -5.92 -18.71 2.37
C ALA A 15 -5.38 -18.42 0.97
N GLU A 16 -5.49 -17.17 0.50
CA GLU A 16 -4.88 -16.74 -0.75
C GLU A 16 -3.37 -16.56 -0.53
N GLU A 17 -2.58 -17.08 -1.46
CA GLU A 17 -1.13 -16.86 -1.47
C GLU A 17 -0.82 -15.87 -2.60
N LEU A 18 -0.25 -14.72 -2.24
CA LEU A 18 0.06 -13.68 -3.20
C LEU A 18 1.45 -13.90 -3.82
N LEU A 19 1.61 -13.39 -5.05
CA LEU A 19 2.88 -13.41 -5.77
C LEU A 19 4.10 -12.94 -4.94
N PRO A 20 4.07 -11.81 -4.20
CA PRO A 20 5.19 -11.42 -3.33
C PRO A 20 5.56 -12.47 -2.28
N GLU A 21 4.62 -13.23 -1.71
CA GLU A 21 4.92 -14.30 -0.75
C GLU A 21 5.67 -15.46 -1.40
N LEU A 22 5.28 -15.82 -2.64
CA LEU A 22 5.99 -16.84 -3.43
C LEU A 22 7.41 -16.38 -3.78
N LEU A 23 7.58 -15.11 -4.15
CA LEU A 23 8.86 -14.55 -4.55
C LEU A 23 9.81 -14.35 -3.36
N GLU A 24 9.29 -13.93 -2.21
CA GLU A 24 10.04 -13.88 -0.96
C GLU A 24 10.62 -15.26 -0.60
N LYS A 25 9.80 -16.32 -0.68
CA LYS A 25 10.27 -17.71 -0.46
C LYS A 25 11.37 -18.13 -1.45
N ALA A 26 11.40 -17.54 -2.64
CA ALA A 26 12.43 -17.76 -3.65
C ALA A 26 13.66 -16.85 -3.51
N GLY A 27 13.73 -16.02 -2.47
CA GLY A 27 14.86 -15.14 -2.18
C GLY A 27 14.83 -13.79 -2.88
N TYR A 28 13.65 -13.33 -3.33
CA TYR A 28 13.49 -11.98 -3.88
C TYR A 28 13.29 -10.95 -2.78
N ALA A 29 13.84 -9.76 -2.99
CA ALA A 29 13.38 -8.55 -2.31
C ALA A 29 12.01 -8.14 -2.87
N THR A 30 11.08 -7.69 -2.04
CA THR A 30 9.70 -7.36 -2.44
C THR A 30 9.28 -5.96 -1.96
N GLY A 31 8.92 -5.10 -2.91
CA GLY A 31 8.54 -3.71 -2.68
C GLY A 31 7.17 -3.37 -3.25
N MET A 32 6.36 -2.61 -2.50
CA MET A 32 5.05 -2.11 -2.94
C MET A 32 4.93 -0.60 -2.71
N PHE A 33 4.86 0.20 -3.77
CA PHE A 33 4.74 1.66 -3.63
C PHE A 33 3.52 2.20 -4.37
N GLY A 34 2.43 2.43 -3.65
CA GLY A 34 1.19 2.93 -4.25
C GLY A 34 -0.06 2.56 -3.46
N LYS A 35 -1.11 2.13 -4.16
CA LYS A 35 -2.40 1.80 -3.56
C LYS A 35 -2.50 0.29 -3.31
N TRP A 36 -2.88 -0.09 -2.08
CA TRP A 36 -3.02 -1.50 -1.71
C TRP A 36 -4.38 -2.08 -2.11
N HIS A 37 -5.46 -1.54 -1.52
CA HIS A 37 -6.85 -1.88 -1.83
C HIS A 37 -7.28 -3.33 -1.60
N LEU A 38 -6.52 -4.14 -0.85
CA LEU A 38 -6.85 -5.52 -0.50
C LEU A 38 -7.15 -5.70 1.00
N GLY A 39 -7.59 -4.63 1.66
CA GLY A 39 -7.95 -4.61 3.08
C GLY A 39 -7.14 -3.61 3.88
N LEU A 40 -7.57 -3.35 5.11
CA LEU A 40 -6.96 -2.33 5.96
C LEU A 40 -5.82 -2.91 6.82
N PRO A 41 -4.69 -2.18 6.95
CA PRO A 41 -3.74 -2.41 8.04
C PRO A 41 -4.41 -2.30 9.42
N PRO A 42 -3.91 -3.03 10.43
CA PRO A 42 -2.74 -3.91 10.37
C PRO A 42 -3.05 -5.33 9.86
N PHE A 43 -4.32 -5.74 9.84
CA PHE A 43 -4.71 -7.14 9.61
C PHE A 43 -4.42 -7.62 8.19
N PHE A 44 -4.65 -6.75 7.21
CA PHE A 44 -4.45 -7.07 5.79
C PHE A 44 -3.32 -6.24 5.19
N ALA A 45 -2.36 -5.76 5.99
CA ALA A 45 -1.29 -4.90 5.49
C ALA A 45 -0.44 -5.62 4.43
N PRO A 46 0.19 -4.89 3.48
CA PRO A 46 1.14 -5.47 2.52
C PRO A 46 2.25 -6.30 3.19
N SER A 47 2.72 -5.88 4.37
CA SER A 47 3.70 -6.59 5.20
C SER A 47 3.24 -7.97 5.71
N LYS A 48 1.93 -8.23 5.71
CA LYS A 48 1.34 -9.54 6.03
C LYS A 48 1.18 -10.43 4.80
N ASN A 49 1.44 -9.89 3.62
CA ASN A 49 1.20 -10.53 2.33
C ASN A 49 2.46 -10.44 1.45
N GLY A 50 3.63 -10.67 2.06
CA GLY A 50 4.90 -10.88 1.37
C GLY A 50 5.65 -9.63 0.89
N PHE A 51 5.16 -8.41 1.14
CA PHE A 51 5.92 -7.19 0.82
C PHE A 51 6.79 -6.76 2.00
N GLN A 52 8.11 -6.78 1.83
CA GLN A 52 9.07 -6.41 2.87
C GLN A 52 9.18 -4.89 3.03
N GLU A 53 9.07 -4.15 1.93
CA GLU A 53 9.01 -2.69 1.92
C GLU A 53 7.72 -2.20 1.29
N TRP A 54 7.04 -1.24 1.93
CA TRP A 54 5.91 -0.57 1.29
C TRP A 54 5.73 0.88 1.73
N LEU A 55 5.25 1.71 0.80
CA LEU A 55 4.89 3.12 0.98
C LEU A 55 3.61 3.36 0.21
N GLY A 56 2.53 3.75 0.89
CA GLY A 56 1.26 3.79 0.18
C GLY A 56 0.02 4.10 0.99
N ILE A 57 -1.10 3.93 0.31
CA ILE A 57 -2.43 4.16 0.86
C ILE A 57 -3.25 2.86 0.82
N PRO A 58 -4.09 2.59 1.84
CA PRO A 58 -4.81 1.34 1.95
C PRO A 58 -6.02 1.24 1.00
N TYR A 59 -6.54 2.37 0.53
CA TYR A 59 -7.72 2.47 -0.34
C TYR A 59 -7.61 3.69 -1.27
N SER A 60 -8.62 3.93 -2.11
CA SER A 60 -8.62 5.03 -3.08
C SER A 60 -8.36 6.40 -2.43
N ASN A 61 -7.54 7.23 -3.08
CA ASN A 61 -7.11 8.53 -2.59
C ASN A 61 -8.22 9.60 -2.58
N ASP A 62 -9.37 9.32 -3.19
CA ASP A 62 -10.57 10.14 -3.14
C ASP A 62 -11.49 9.81 -1.95
N ASN A 63 -11.25 8.73 -1.19
CA ASN A 63 -11.95 8.41 0.07
C ASN A 63 -11.49 9.33 1.22
N THR A 64 -11.76 10.61 1.07
CA THR A 64 -11.32 11.73 1.91
C THR A 64 -12.40 12.81 1.94
N LYS A 65 -12.09 14.01 2.46
CA LYS A 65 -12.92 15.22 2.29
C LYS A 65 -13.22 15.59 0.83
N TYR A 66 -12.53 14.99 -0.14
CA TYR A 66 -12.77 15.16 -1.57
C TYR A 66 -13.71 14.10 -2.18
N HIS A 67 -14.23 13.18 -1.37
CA HIS A 67 -15.12 12.12 -1.87
C HIS A 67 -16.42 12.72 -2.44
N PRO A 68 -16.89 12.29 -3.63
CA PRO A 68 -17.98 12.97 -4.34
C PRO A 68 -19.34 12.94 -3.62
N VAL A 69 -19.59 11.92 -2.78
CA VAL A 69 -20.90 11.71 -2.11
C VAL A 69 -20.79 11.73 -0.58
N LEU A 70 -19.79 11.04 -0.02
CA LEU A 70 -19.60 10.78 1.41
C LEU A 70 -18.56 11.68 2.09
N ALA A 71 -18.23 12.86 1.54
CA ALA A 71 -17.15 13.72 2.05
C ALA A 71 -17.21 13.95 3.57
N ASP A 72 -18.40 14.21 4.12
CA ASP A 72 -18.62 14.53 5.54
C ASP A 72 -18.34 13.35 6.49
N SER A 73 -18.35 12.11 6.00
CA SER A 73 -18.08 10.91 6.80
C SER A 73 -16.72 10.28 6.53
N MET A 74 -15.93 10.84 5.60
CA MET A 74 -14.62 10.30 5.26
C MET A 74 -13.55 10.77 6.26
N PRO A 75 -12.73 9.85 6.80
CA PRO A 75 -11.60 10.23 7.62
C PRO A 75 -10.49 10.86 6.77
N PRO A 76 -9.49 11.51 7.40
CA PRO A 76 -8.26 11.90 6.73
C PRO A 76 -7.57 10.69 6.06
N LEU A 77 -6.96 10.89 4.89
CA LEU A 77 -6.24 9.82 4.18
C LEU A 77 -4.93 9.48 4.90
N PRO A 78 -4.72 8.25 5.38
CA PRO A 78 -3.42 7.87 5.92
C PRO A 78 -2.44 7.52 4.80
N LEU A 79 -1.21 8.03 4.90
CA LEU A 79 -0.05 7.53 4.16
C LEU A 79 0.79 6.66 5.10
N TYR A 80 1.02 5.43 4.68
CA TYR A 80 1.82 4.46 5.41
C TYR A 80 3.23 4.37 4.84
N ASP A 81 4.20 4.17 5.73
CA ASP A 81 5.55 3.71 5.42
C ASP A 81 5.83 2.52 6.34
N GLY A 82 5.87 1.32 5.75
CA GLY A 82 5.71 0.09 6.51
C GLY A 82 4.39 0.10 7.30
N ASP A 83 4.40 -0.47 8.51
CA ASP A 83 3.20 -0.58 9.35
C ASP A 83 2.88 0.69 10.17
N SER A 84 3.49 1.83 9.81
CA SER A 84 3.32 3.12 10.49
C SER A 84 2.66 4.15 9.59
N VAL A 85 1.67 4.88 10.13
CA VAL A 85 1.13 6.07 9.47
C VAL A 85 2.11 7.23 9.67
N ILE A 86 2.70 7.71 8.58
CA ILE A 86 3.69 8.81 8.62
C ILE A 86 3.08 10.18 8.34
N GLU A 87 1.89 10.22 7.72
CA GLU A 87 1.20 11.46 7.37
C GLU A 87 -0.31 11.20 7.22
N THR A 88 -1.12 12.17 7.61
CA THR A 88 -2.58 12.17 7.41
C THR A 88 -2.97 13.34 6.51
N ASP A 89 -3.85 13.10 5.54
CA ASP A 89 -4.19 14.05 4.47
C ASP A 89 -2.95 14.56 3.71
N PRO A 90 -2.10 13.66 3.19
CA PRO A 90 -0.90 14.06 2.47
C PRO A 90 -1.23 14.86 1.21
N ASP A 91 -0.30 15.74 0.81
CA ASP A 91 -0.41 16.45 -0.47
C ASP A 91 -0.32 15.45 -1.64
N GLN A 92 -1.49 15.08 -2.18
CA GLN A 92 -1.61 14.07 -3.22
C GLN A 92 -0.90 14.47 -4.52
N ARG A 93 -0.62 15.77 -4.74
CA ARG A 93 0.18 16.24 -5.89
C ARG A 93 1.61 15.69 -5.85
N LEU A 94 2.09 15.31 -4.66
CA LEU A 94 3.41 14.73 -4.47
C LEU A 94 3.42 13.21 -4.61
N PHE A 95 2.28 12.53 -4.77
CA PHE A 95 2.21 11.06 -4.78
C PHE A 95 3.10 10.46 -5.87
N THR A 96 2.94 10.87 -7.13
CA THR A 96 3.79 10.36 -8.22
C THR A 96 5.26 10.53 -7.88
N LYS A 97 5.68 11.72 -7.42
CA LYS A 97 7.08 11.97 -7.05
C LYS A 97 7.56 11.09 -5.89
N ARG A 98 6.78 10.98 -4.81
CA ARG A 98 7.17 10.21 -3.60
C ARG A 98 7.26 8.72 -3.90
N LEU A 99 6.25 8.18 -4.58
CA LEU A 99 6.20 6.76 -4.97
C LEU A 99 7.30 6.43 -5.96
N THR A 100 7.54 7.27 -6.98
CA THR A 100 8.66 7.09 -7.92
C THR A 100 10.02 7.17 -7.21
N ASN A 101 10.23 8.14 -6.32
CA ASN A 101 11.48 8.24 -5.57
C ASN A 101 11.71 7.00 -4.71
N ARG A 102 10.68 6.48 -4.05
CA ARG A 102 10.78 5.26 -3.25
C ARG A 102 11.06 4.02 -4.12
N ALA A 103 10.39 3.91 -5.27
CA ALA A 103 10.64 2.86 -6.25
C ALA A 103 12.10 2.85 -6.75
N VAL A 104 12.63 4.02 -7.11
CA VAL A 104 14.04 4.15 -7.52
C VAL A 104 14.99 3.79 -6.38
N GLN A 105 14.71 4.25 -5.15
CA GLN A 105 15.52 3.91 -3.99
C GLN A 105 15.55 2.40 -3.72
N PHE A 106 14.40 1.73 -3.82
CA PHE A 106 14.30 0.28 -3.67
C PHE A 106 15.12 -0.44 -4.73
N ILE A 107 15.03 -0.04 -6.01
CA ILE A 107 15.83 -0.62 -7.09
C ILE A 107 17.33 -0.44 -6.81
N GLU A 108 17.77 0.74 -6.36
CA GLU A 108 19.19 0.98 -6.04
C GLU A 108 19.68 0.15 -4.84
N ASN A 109 18.83 -0.04 -3.83
CA ASN A 109 19.16 -0.83 -2.64
C ASN A 109 19.28 -2.33 -2.94
N HIS A 110 18.47 -2.83 -3.87
CA HIS A 110 18.38 -4.25 -4.22
C HIS A 110 18.97 -4.58 -5.59
N LYS A 111 19.78 -3.70 -6.17
CA LYS A 111 20.33 -3.88 -7.54
C LYS A 111 21.24 -5.10 -7.72
N ASP A 112 21.81 -5.61 -6.63
CA ASP A 112 22.73 -6.75 -6.61
C ASP A 112 22.02 -8.08 -6.27
N GLU A 113 20.69 -8.07 -6.12
CA GLU A 113 19.86 -9.25 -5.84
C GLU A 113 18.56 -9.22 -6.67
N PRO A 114 17.86 -10.35 -6.88
CA PRO A 114 16.59 -10.33 -7.58
C PRO A 114 15.53 -9.59 -6.76
N PHE A 115 14.75 -8.71 -7.42
CA PHE A 115 13.67 -7.97 -6.76
C PHE A 115 12.35 -8.05 -7.53
N PHE A 116 11.26 -7.90 -6.79
CA PHE A 116 9.90 -7.70 -7.30
C PHE A 116 9.38 -6.36 -6.78
N LEU A 117 8.93 -5.53 -7.71
CA LEU A 117 8.44 -4.19 -7.43
C LEU A 117 7.03 -4.01 -8.01
N TYR A 118 6.07 -3.73 -7.15
CA TYR A 118 4.70 -3.32 -7.50
C TYR A 118 4.55 -1.80 -7.35
N VAL A 119 4.21 -1.11 -8.43
CA VAL A 119 4.02 0.35 -8.48
C VAL A 119 2.76 0.72 -9.26
#